data_AF-A0A3C0N0N6-F1
#
_entry.id   AF-A0A3C0N0N6-F1
#
_cell.length_a   1.000
_cell.length_b   1.000
_cell.length_c   1.000
_cell.angle_alpha   90.00
_cell.angle_beta   90.00
_cell.angle_gamma   90.00
#
_symmetry.space_group_name_H-M   'P 1'
#
loop_
_entity.id
_entity.type
_entity.pdbx_description
1 polymer ?
#
loop_
_entity_poly.entity_id
_entity_poly.type
_entity_poly.pdbx_seq_one_letter_code
_entity_poly.pdbx_strand_id
1 'polypeptide(L)'
;MRKNNKGFTLLELMIASAVIIVALAGLLSTYVACLELNETTKNTNLALNSAQKVLEEIRSSTFSGIASAYNGYNFSVSGIEVNESLGFVYIDDTDASLLNITIGVCWRQRGAKIIGECRDSGGSLVFDSTSDANSNGILDSPVQFSTLMAQR
;
A
#
# COMPACT_ATOMS: atom_id res chain seq x y z
N MET A 1 31.79 52.84 25.09
CA MET A 1 31.60 51.51 24.46
C MET A 1 31.41 51.71 22.96
N ARG A 2 32.42 51.38 22.12
CA ARG A 2 32.35 51.59 20.67
C ARG A 2 31.77 50.31 20.05
N LYS A 3 30.53 50.36 19.54
CA LYS A 3 29.86 49.23 18.87
C LYS A 3 30.52 49.04 17.50
N ASN A 4 31.18 47.90 17.28
CA ASN A 4 31.70 47.52 15.97
C ASN A 4 30.53 47.10 15.07
N ASN A 5 30.00 48.03 14.27
CA ASN A 5 29.06 47.70 13.20
C ASN A 5 29.84 47.14 12.00
N LYS A 6 30.15 45.84 12.03
CA LYS A 6 30.63 45.13 10.84
C LYS A 6 29.42 44.70 10.01
N GLY A 7 29.24 45.30 8.84
CA GLY A 7 28.27 44.85 7.84
C GLY A 7 28.83 43.69 7.01
N PHE A 8 27.94 42.95 6.35
CA PHE A 8 28.31 41.93 5.38
C PHE A 8 28.70 42.57 4.05
N THR A 9 29.64 41.96 3.34
CA THR A 9 29.95 42.33 1.95
C THR A 9 28.87 41.81 1.01
N LEU A 10 28.72 42.47 -0.15
CA LEU A 10 27.77 42.05 -1.17
C LEU A 10 28.07 40.64 -1.70
N LEU A 11 29.35 40.28 -1.80
CA LEU A 11 29.78 38.95 -2.24
C LEU A 11 29.39 37.86 -1.23
N GLU A 12 29.56 38.10 0.08
CA GLU A 12 29.14 37.16 1.13
C GLU A 12 27.63 36.91 1.08
N LEU A 13 26.83 37.96 0.83
CA LEU A 13 25.38 37.83 0.69
C LEU A 13 25.00 36.97 -0.53
N MET A 14 25.69 37.15 -1.66
CA MET A 14 25.45 36.38 -2.88
C MET A 14 25.81 34.89 -2.72
N ILE A 15 26.92 34.59 -2.06
CA ILE A 15 27.33 33.20 -1.81
C ILE A 15 26.37 32.55 -0.81
N ALA A 16 26.04 33.26 0.28
CA ALA A 16 25.09 32.75 1.28
C ALA A 16 23.72 32.47 0.67
N SER A 17 23.20 33.38 -0.17
CA SER A 17 21.90 33.17 -0.83
C SER A 17 21.92 31.98 -1.81
N ALA A 18 23.00 31.80 -2.57
CA ALA A 18 23.17 30.65 -3.45
C ALA A 18 23.13 29.32 -2.68
N VAL A 19 23.82 29.24 -1.53
CA VAL A 19 23.80 28.05 -0.66
C VAL A 19 22.39 27.81 -0.09
N ILE A 20 21.70 28.86 0.35
CA ILE A 20 20.33 28.75 0.89
C ILE A 20 19.36 28.24 -0.18
N ILE A 21 19.47 28.71 -1.42
CA ILE A 21 18.59 28.27 -2.51
C ILE A 21 18.73 26.75 -2.75
N VAL A 22 19.97 26.26 -2.80
CA VAL A 22 20.24 24.82 -2.98
C VAL A 22 19.70 24.02 -1.79
N ALA A 23 19.91 24.50 -0.56
CA ALA A 23 19.41 23.86 0.64
C ALA A 23 17.86 23.80 0.68
N LEU A 24 17.18 24.91 0.33
CA LEU A 24 15.72 24.97 0.28
C LEU A 24 15.13 24.04 -0.79
N ALA A 25 15.78 23.91 -1.95
CA ALA A 25 15.36 22.99 -2.99
C ALA A 25 15.38 21.53 -2.49
N GLY A 26 16.45 21.13 -1.79
CA GLY A 26 16.55 19.81 -1.18
C GLY A 26 15.47 19.57 -0.12
N LEU A 27 15.27 20.53 0.79
CA LEU A 27 14.25 20.44 1.83
C LEU A 27 12.83 20.30 1.28
N LEU A 28 12.50 21.04 0.22
CA LEU A 28 11.19 20.95 -0.41
C LEU A 28 10.96 19.58 -1.06
N SER A 29 11.99 19.01 -1.70
CA SER A 29 11.92 17.66 -2.26
C SER A 29 11.69 16.60 -1.18
N THR A 30 12.42 16.67 -0.07
CA THR A 30 12.21 15.76 1.07
C THR A 30 10.82 15.92 1.68
N TYR A 31 10.31 17.15 1.78
CA TYR A 31 8.97 17.40 2.30
C TYR A 31 7.87 16.71 1.48
N VAL A 32 7.96 16.76 0.15
CA VAL A 32 6.99 16.05 -0.73
C VAL A 32 7.09 14.54 -0.54
N ALA A 33 8.30 13.98 -0.49
CA ALA A 33 8.49 12.55 -0.24
C ALA A 33 7.90 12.10 1.12
N CYS A 34 8.00 12.94 2.16
CA CYS A 34 7.38 12.66 3.45
C CYS A 34 5.84 12.62 3.38
N LEU A 35 5.21 13.45 2.53
CA LEU A 35 3.75 13.40 2.34
C LEU A 35 3.32 12.09 1.68
N GLU A 36 4.03 11.64 0.65
CA GLU A 36 3.76 10.35 -0.03
C GLU A 36 3.98 9.16 0.92
N LEU A 37 5.04 9.22 1.73
CA LEU A 37 5.33 8.19 2.73
C LEU A 37 4.24 8.11 3.80
N ASN A 38 3.73 9.26 4.25
CA ASN A 38 2.64 9.32 5.23
C ASN A 38 1.34 8.72 4.65
N GLU A 39 1.01 9.07 3.40
CA GLU A 39 -0.13 8.48 2.69
C GLU A 39 0.03 6.96 2.52
N THR A 40 1.21 6.49 2.12
CA THR A 40 1.53 5.07 2.03
C THR A 40 1.35 4.37 3.36
N THR A 41 1.94 4.90 4.43
CA THR A 41 1.83 4.33 5.77
C THR A 41 0.39 4.26 6.26
N LYS A 42 -0.41 5.32 6.01
CA LYS A 42 -1.84 5.34 6.33
C LYS A 42 -2.59 4.23 5.60
N ASN A 43 -2.45 4.15 4.27
CA ASN A 43 -3.19 3.19 3.46
C ASN A 43 -2.73 1.76 3.72
N THR A 44 -1.43 1.53 3.95
CA THR A 44 -0.89 0.24 4.39
C THR A 44 -1.56 -0.21 5.68
N ASN A 45 -1.68 0.64 6.70
CA ASN A 45 -2.35 0.27 7.95
C ASN A 45 -3.84 -0.05 7.76
N LEU A 46 -4.55 0.71 6.92
CA LEU A 46 -5.97 0.45 6.61
C LEU A 46 -6.16 -0.88 5.86
N ALA A 47 -5.29 -1.17 4.89
CA ALA A 47 -5.26 -2.43 4.15
C ALA A 47 -4.96 -3.60 5.09
N LEU A 48 -3.98 -3.44 6.00
CA LEU A 48 -3.57 -4.43 6.99
C LEU A 48 -4.74 -4.81 7.90
N ASN A 49 -5.44 -3.81 8.45
CA ASN A 49 -6.60 -4.03 9.32
C ASN A 49 -7.76 -4.69 8.57
N SER A 50 -8.01 -4.30 7.32
CA SER A 50 -9.10 -4.89 6.51
C SER A 50 -8.81 -6.34 6.14
N ALA A 51 -7.57 -6.65 5.76
CA ALA A 51 -7.14 -8.02 5.48
C ALA A 51 -7.18 -8.91 6.73
N GLN A 52 -6.75 -8.40 7.89
CA GLN A 52 -6.89 -9.13 9.17
C GLN A 52 -8.35 -9.42 9.51
N LYS A 53 -9.25 -8.45 9.28
CA LYS A 53 -10.69 -8.66 9.50
C LYS A 53 -11.23 -9.82 8.65
N VAL A 54 -10.90 -9.84 7.36
CA VAL A 54 -11.30 -10.93 6.45
C VAL A 54 -10.69 -12.26 6.91
N LEU A 55 -9.43 -12.25 7.37
CA LEU A 55 -8.82 -13.46 7.91
C LEU A 55 -9.58 -14.00 9.13
N GLU A 56 -10.00 -13.14 10.06
CA GLU A 56 -10.80 -13.57 11.22
C GLU A 56 -12.18 -14.08 10.81
N GLU A 57 -12.80 -13.49 9.78
CA GLU A 57 -14.05 -14.01 9.20
C GLU A 57 -13.85 -15.43 8.63
N ILE A 58 -12.76 -15.67 7.89
CA ILE A 58 -12.40 -17.00 7.38
C ILE A 58 -12.13 -17.98 8.55
N ARG A 59 -11.40 -17.55 9.58
CA ARG A 59 -11.11 -18.38 10.77
C ARG A 59 -12.37 -18.76 11.56
N SER A 60 -13.40 -17.93 11.51
CA SER A 60 -14.70 -18.20 12.14
C SER A 60 -15.62 -19.11 11.29
N SER A 61 -15.25 -19.35 10.04
CA SER A 61 -16.03 -20.13 9.08
C SER A 61 -15.76 -21.64 9.20
N THR A 62 -16.69 -22.44 8.68
CA THR A 62 -16.54 -23.91 8.66
C THR A 62 -15.54 -24.33 7.58
N PHE A 63 -14.58 -25.20 7.94
CA PHE A 63 -13.48 -25.61 7.05
C PHE A 63 -13.96 -26.04 5.65
N SER A 64 -15.01 -26.87 5.59
CA SER A 64 -15.55 -27.41 4.33
C SER A 64 -16.10 -26.35 3.37
N GLY A 65 -16.43 -25.15 3.85
CA GLY A 65 -16.99 -24.06 3.03
C GLY A 65 -15.98 -22.99 2.65
N ILE A 66 -14.79 -22.97 3.26
CA ILE A 66 -13.83 -21.86 3.13
C ILE A 66 -13.37 -21.68 1.68
N ALA A 67 -12.88 -22.74 1.03
CA ALA A 67 -12.39 -22.68 -0.34
C ALA A 67 -13.50 -22.18 -1.31
N SER A 68 -14.71 -22.74 -1.20
CA SER A 68 -15.83 -22.34 -2.06
C SER A 68 -16.35 -20.93 -1.83
N ALA A 69 -16.27 -20.41 -0.60
CA ALA A 69 -16.83 -19.11 -0.24
C ALA A 69 -15.84 -17.95 -0.44
N TYR A 70 -14.54 -18.23 -0.25
CA TYR A 70 -13.52 -17.19 -0.17
C TYR A 70 -12.46 -17.26 -1.28
N ASN A 71 -12.33 -18.35 -2.04
CA ASN A 71 -11.36 -18.37 -3.14
C ASN A 71 -11.81 -17.43 -4.26
N GLY A 72 -10.97 -16.47 -4.64
CA GLY A 72 -11.31 -15.40 -5.57
C GLY A 72 -12.21 -14.31 -4.97
N TYR A 73 -12.38 -14.28 -3.65
CA TYR A 73 -13.22 -13.29 -2.99
C TYR A 73 -12.59 -11.91 -3.00
N ASN A 74 -13.37 -10.93 -3.47
CA ASN A 74 -13.01 -9.53 -3.51
C ASN A 74 -13.67 -8.76 -2.36
N PHE A 75 -12.90 -7.90 -1.71
CA PHE A 75 -13.40 -7.00 -0.67
C PHE A 75 -12.84 -5.59 -0.82
N SER A 76 -13.53 -4.60 -0.23
CA SER A 76 -13.08 -3.22 -0.18
C SER A 76 -12.35 -2.91 1.12
N VAL A 77 -11.36 -2.03 1.06
CA VAL A 77 -10.59 -1.59 2.24
C VAL A 77 -11.36 -0.48 2.96
N SER A 78 -11.66 -0.70 4.25
CA SER A 78 -12.35 0.32 5.04
C SER A 78 -11.47 1.56 5.21
N GLY A 79 -12.00 2.74 4.90
CA GLY A 79 -11.30 4.02 5.04
C GLY A 79 -10.52 4.46 3.80
N ILE A 80 -10.51 3.67 2.73
CA ILE A 80 -10.12 4.09 1.38
C ILE A 80 -11.40 4.24 0.55
N GLU A 81 -11.42 5.18 -0.40
CA GLU A 81 -12.59 5.37 -1.26
C GLU A 81 -12.91 4.09 -2.06
N VAL A 82 -14.20 3.92 -2.36
CA VAL A 82 -14.67 2.80 -3.19
C VAL A 82 -14.02 2.91 -4.57
N ASN A 83 -13.63 1.78 -5.17
CA ASN A 83 -12.90 1.68 -6.44
C ASN A 83 -11.42 2.10 -6.40
N GLU A 84 -10.95 2.69 -5.30
CA GLU A 84 -9.54 3.06 -5.09
C GLU A 84 -8.76 1.99 -4.32
N SER A 85 -9.42 0.89 -3.92
CA SER A 85 -8.80 -0.26 -3.27
C SER A 85 -9.49 -1.56 -3.66
N LEU A 86 -8.72 -2.64 -3.65
CA LEU A 86 -9.22 -3.99 -3.83
C LEU A 86 -8.41 -4.94 -2.94
N GLY A 87 -9.10 -5.69 -2.10
CA GLY A 87 -8.56 -6.87 -1.43
C GLY A 87 -8.98 -8.12 -2.18
N PHE A 88 -8.07 -9.08 -2.29
CA PHE A 88 -8.28 -10.35 -2.98
C PHE A 88 -7.86 -11.51 -2.06
N VAL A 89 -8.67 -12.55 -2.03
CA VAL A 89 -8.37 -13.79 -1.30
C VAL A 89 -8.12 -14.92 -2.29
N TYR A 90 -6.94 -15.51 -2.20
CA TYR A 90 -6.57 -16.73 -2.89
C TYR A 90 -6.51 -17.89 -1.89
N ILE A 91 -7.08 -19.03 -2.26
CA ILE A 91 -7.00 -20.24 -1.46
C ILE A 91 -6.49 -21.38 -2.34
N ASP A 92 -5.37 -21.95 -1.93
CA ASP A 92 -4.89 -23.23 -2.42
C ASP A 92 -5.44 -24.34 -1.53
N ASP A 93 -6.31 -25.15 -2.12
CA ASP A 93 -7.00 -26.29 -1.53
C ASP A 93 -6.53 -27.63 -2.14
N THR A 94 -5.32 -27.66 -2.71
CA THR A 94 -4.72 -28.88 -3.28
C THR A 94 -4.67 -30.03 -2.25
N ASP A 95 -4.50 -29.71 -0.97
CA ASP A 95 -4.66 -30.65 0.14
C ASP A 95 -6.04 -30.52 0.78
N ALA A 96 -6.82 -31.62 0.73
CA ALA A 96 -8.19 -31.66 1.27
C ALA A 96 -8.28 -31.40 2.79
N SER A 97 -7.17 -31.51 3.51
CA SER A 97 -7.07 -31.33 4.96
C SER A 97 -6.31 -30.07 5.38
N LEU A 98 -5.71 -29.35 4.42
CA LEU A 98 -4.89 -28.17 4.68
C LEU A 98 -5.11 -27.10 3.60
N LEU A 99 -5.68 -25.98 4.00
CA LEU A 99 -5.86 -24.83 3.13
C LEU A 99 -4.71 -23.85 3.32
N ASN A 100 -4.11 -23.41 2.22
CA ASN A 100 -3.21 -22.26 2.21
C ASN A 100 -3.97 -21.01 1.75
N ILE A 101 -4.26 -20.14 2.70
CA ILE A 101 -5.05 -18.93 2.49
C ILE A 101 -4.08 -17.76 2.33
N THR A 102 -4.14 -17.08 1.19
CA THR A 102 -3.36 -15.89 0.91
C THR A 102 -4.29 -14.69 0.66
N ILE A 103 -4.09 -13.61 1.41
CA ILE A 103 -4.87 -12.38 1.28
C ILE A 103 -3.93 -11.26 0.87
N GLY A 104 -4.18 -10.68 -0.29
CA GLY A 104 -3.44 -9.53 -0.81
C GLY A 104 -4.35 -8.31 -0.93
N VAL A 105 -3.78 -7.11 -0.81
CA VAL A 105 -4.54 -5.86 -0.97
C VAL A 105 -3.77 -4.88 -1.83
N CYS A 106 -4.42 -4.32 -2.85
CA CYS A 106 -3.89 -3.21 -3.63
C CYS A 106 -4.73 -1.95 -3.43
N TRP A 107 -4.11 -0.80 -3.70
CA TRP A 107 -4.80 0.49 -3.64
C TRP A 107 -4.15 1.51 -4.56
N ARG A 108 -4.90 2.55 -4.90
CA ARG A 108 -4.44 3.71 -5.64
C ARG A 108 -4.12 4.85 -4.67
N GLN A 109 -3.03 5.55 -4.95
CA GLN A 109 -2.56 6.71 -4.22
C GLN A 109 -2.73 7.97 -5.08
N ARG A 110 -2.51 9.12 -4.44
CA ARG A 110 -2.38 10.40 -5.15
C ARG A 110 -1.43 10.30 -6.34
N GLY A 111 -1.80 10.96 -7.43
CA GLY A 111 -1.04 10.90 -8.69
C GLY A 111 -1.30 9.62 -9.50
N ALA A 112 -2.40 8.91 -9.23
CA ALA A 112 -2.81 7.68 -9.92
C ALA A 112 -1.81 6.52 -9.81
N LYS A 113 -0.91 6.57 -8.82
CA LYS A 113 0.04 5.49 -8.54
C LYS A 113 -0.70 4.33 -7.89
N ILE A 114 -0.61 3.14 -8.46
CA ILE A 114 -1.19 1.92 -7.88
C ILE A 114 -0.11 1.17 -7.11
N ILE A 115 -0.44 0.71 -5.90
CA ILE A 115 0.40 -0.12 -5.05
C ILE A 115 -0.19 -1.54 -5.06
N GLY A 116 0.66 -2.54 -5.34
CA GLY A 116 0.27 -3.94 -5.53
C GLY A 116 -0.06 -4.27 -6.99
N GLU A 117 -0.31 -5.55 -7.27
CA GLU A 117 -0.56 -6.09 -8.61
C GLU A 117 -1.98 -5.88 -9.12
N CYS A 118 -2.49 -4.64 -9.06
CA CYS A 118 -3.78 -4.29 -9.64
C CYS A 118 -3.65 -3.35 -10.82
N ARG A 119 -4.66 -3.34 -11.68
CA ARG A 119 -4.77 -2.37 -12.79
C ARG A 119 -6.03 -1.55 -12.67
N ASP A 120 -5.99 -0.36 -13.26
CA ASP A 120 -7.19 0.43 -13.47
C ASP A 120 -7.99 -0.14 -14.65
N SER A 121 -9.29 -0.31 -14.46
CA SER A 121 -10.23 -0.72 -15.49
C SER A 121 -11.48 0.14 -15.40
N GLY A 122 -11.46 1.29 -16.08
CA GLY A 122 -12.61 2.20 -16.14
C GLY A 122 -12.87 2.96 -14.84
N GLY A 123 -11.82 3.26 -14.06
CA GLY A 123 -11.90 4.00 -12.81
C GLY A 123 -11.96 3.11 -11.56
N SER A 124 -11.97 1.79 -11.74
CA SER A 124 -11.94 0.82 -10.64
C SER A 124 -10.74 -0.10 -10.72
N LEU A 125 -10.15 -0.40 -9.56
CA LEU A 125 -9.07 -1.37 -9.45
C LEU A 125 -9.60 -2.78 -9.63
N VAL A 126 -8.94 -3.53 -10.49
CA VAL A 126 -9.21 -4.94 -10.74
C VAL A 126 -7.94 -5.77 -10.61
N PHE A 127 -8.11 -7.00 -10.12
CA PHE A 127 -7.12 -8.06 -10.16
C PHE A 127 -7.63 -9.13 -11.13
N ASP A 128 -6.92 -9.33 -12.24
CA ASP A 128 -7.24 -10.32 -13.26
C ASP A 128 -5.95 -10.90 -13.88
N SER A 129 -6.10 -11.81 -14.83
CA SER A 129 -4.97 -12.48 -15.50
C SER A 129 -4.02 -11.52 -16.26
N THR A 130 -4.40 -10.26 -16.46
CA THR A 130 -3.53 -9.25 -17.08
C THR A 130 -2.78 -8.42 -16.06
N SER A 131 -3.26 -8.32 -14.82
CA SER A 131 -2.56 -7.65 -13.72
C SER A 131 -1.69 -8.61 -12.90
N ASP A 132 -2.06 -9.89 -12.85
CA ASP A 132 -1.27 -10.98 -12.27
C ASP A 132 0.00 -11.23 -13.12
N ALA A 133 1.11 -10.63 -12.70
CA ALA A 133 2.32 -10.54 -13.51
C ALA A 133 3.05 -11.90 -13.64
N ASN A 134 2.89 -12.76 -12.65
CA ASN A 134 3.55 -14.06 -12.57
C ASN A 134 2.59 -15.24 -12.76
N SER A 135 1.29 -14.98 -12.96
CA SER A 135 0.23 -15.96 -13.21
C SER A 135 0.07 -16.97 -12.06
N ASN A 136 0.31 -16.55 -10.82
CA ASN A 136 0.17 -17.39 -9.64
C ASN A 136 -1.24 -17.33 -9.01
N GLY A 137 -2.12 -16.44 -9.50
CA GLY A 137 -3.47 -16.21 -8.97
C GLY A 137 -3.50 -15.49 -7.62
N ILE A 138 -2.37 -14.98 -7.15
CA ILE A 138 -2.18 -14.28 -5.89
C ILE A 138 -1.98 -12.80 -6.20
N LEU A 139 -2.67 -11.94 -5.46
CA LEU A 139 -2.42 -10.51 -5.52
C LEU A 139 -1.14 -10.20 -4.73
N ASP A 140 -0.03 -10.05 -5.43
CA ASP A 140 1.25 -9.66 -4.81
C ASP A 140 1.24 -8.16 -4.45
N SER A 141 1.54 -7.87 -3.18
CA SER A 141 1.47 -6.51 -2.64
C SER A 141 2.31 -6.35 -1.38
N PRO A 142 2.77 -5.12 -1.03
CA PRO A 142 3.36 -4.86 0.29
C PRO A 142 2.48 -5.28 1.47
N VAL A 143 1.15 -5.36 1.28
CA VAL A 143 0.23 -5.92 2.28
C VAL A 143 -0.28 -7.25 1.75
N GLN A 144 0.33 -8.33 2.24
CA GLN A 144 -0.03 -9.71 1.93
C GLN A 144 0.16 -10.59 3.16
N PHE A 145 -0.82 -11.45 3.42
CA PHE A 145 -0.76 -12.49 4.44
C PHE A 145 -0.90 -13.84 3.78
N SER A 146 -0.10 -14.81 4.22
CA SER A 146 -0.31 -16.22 3.91
C SER A 146 -0.38 -16.99 5.22
N THR A 147 -1.38 -17.86 5.36
CA THR A 147 -1.54 -18.72 6.52
C THR A 147 -2.05 -20.09 6.10
N LEU A 148 -1.67 -21.09 6.88
CA LEU A 148 -2.17 -22.44 6.75
C LEU A 148 -3.32 -22.66 7.75
N MET A 149 -4.39 -23.31 7.30
CA MET A 149 -5.51 -23.73 8.15
C MET A 149 -5.74 -25.22 7.92
N ALA A 150 -5.63 -26.02 8.98
CA ALA A 150 -5.89 -27.45 8.93
C ALA A 150 -7.34 -27.76 9.32
N GLN A 151 -7.87 -28.85 8.76
CA GLN A 151 -9.13 -29.43 9.18
C GLN A 151 -9.01 -29.88 10.65
N ARG A 152 -9.95 -29.43 11.48
CA ARG A 152 -10.02 -29.79 12.91
C ARG A 152 -10.69 -31.13 13.13
#